data_AF-A0A1V6QEQ0-F1
#
_entry.id   AF-A0A1V6QEQ0-F1
#
_cell.length_a   1.000
_cell.length_b   1.000
_cell.length_c   1.000
_cell.angle_alpha   90.00
_cell.angle_beta   90.00
_cell.angle_gamma   90.00
#
_symmetry.space_group_name_H-M   'P 1'
#
loop_
_entity.id
_entity.type
_entity.pdbx_description
1 polymer ?
#
loop_
_entity_poly.entity_id
_entity_poly.type
_entity_poly.pdbx_seq_one_letter_code
_entity_poly.pdbx_strand_id
1 'polypeptide(L)'
;MSTSAGPHGIRKSIPIVGGNFSGPHLSGKILDVGADWGLVDPQTNILSADTRYNFRTDDGADIFLQTAGPKAPDDHLHLRLIFETGSPKYYWLNSVVDNQQKH
;
A
#
# COMPACT_ATOMS: atom_id res chain seq x y z
N MET A 1 -16.89 9.56 -2.14
CA MET A 1 -15.94 9.70 -1.00
C MET A 1 -16.65 10.42 0.14
N SER A 2 -16.29 10.17 1.40
CA SER A 2 -16.87 10.92 2.53
C SER A 2 -16.48 12.39 2.43
N THR A 3 -17.44 13.27 2.69
CA THR A 3 -17.23 14.72 2.81
C THR A 3 -17.34 15.19 4.27
N SER A 4 -17.90 14.36 5.15
CA SER A 4 -18.00 14.63 6.59
C SER A 4 -16.87 13.97 7.37
N ALA A 5 -16.40 14.66 8.42
CA ALA A 5 -15.47 14.09 9.39
C ALA A 5 -16.18 13.05 10.27
N GLY A 6 -15.57 11.89 10.43
CA GLY A 6 -15.93 10.90 11.44
C GLY A 6 -15.00 10.99 12.67
N PRO A 7 -15.13 10.07 13.64
CA PRO A 7 -14.36 10.09 14.89
C PRO A 7 -12.83 10.09 14.72
N HIS A 8 -12.33 9.65 13.56
CA HIS A 8 -10.90 9.54 13.25
C HIS A 8 -10.45 10.44 12.09
N GLY A 9 -11.33 11.31 11.56
CA GLY A 9 -11.05 12.18 10.41
C GLY A 9 -11.96 11.91 9.22
N ILE A 10 -11.59 12.46 8.06
CA ILE A 10 -12.38 12.34 6.82
C ILE A 10 -11.91 11.09 6.06
N ARG A 11 -12.81 10.11 5.89
CA ARG A 11 -12.52 8.89 5.14
C ARG A 11 -12.45 9.15 3.63
N LYS A 12 -11.32 8.80 3.02
CA LYS A 12 -11.16 8.66 1.58
C LYS A 12 -11.15 7.18 1.22
N SER A 13 -11.82 6.84 0.13
CA SER A 13 -11.84 5.48 -0.42
C SER A 13 -11.50 5.61 -1.89
N ILE A 14 -10.33 5.10 -2.26
CA ILE A 14 -9.74 5.26 -3.59
C ILE A 14 -9.54 3.86 -4.16
N PRO A 15 -10.37 3.43 -5.13
CA PRO A 15 -10.21 2.12 -5.75
C PRO A 15 -8.85 1.97 -6.43
N ILE A 16 -8.26 0.79 -6.30
CA ILE A 16 -7.04 0.43 -7.03
C ILE A 16 -7.48 -0.34 -8.27
N VAL A 17 -7.43 0.34 -9.41
CA VAL A 17 -7.93 -0.17 -10.70
C VAL A 17 -6.86 -0.91 -11.52
N GLY A 18 -5.76 -1.28 -10.87
CA GLY A 18 -4.60 -1.94 -11.46
C GLY A 18 -3.41 -1.01 -11.72
N GLY A 19 -2.42 -1.56 -12.44
CA GLY A 19 -1.13 -0.90 -12.66
C GLY A 19 -0.03 -1.92 -12.97
N ASN A 20 1.22 -1.47 -13.03
CA ASN A 20 2.39 -2.32 -13.25
C ASN A 20 3.45 -2.01 -12.19
N PHE A 21 4.28 -3.00 -11.86
CA PHE A 21 5.47 -2.83 -11.04
C PHE A 21 6.66 -3.53 -11.70
N SER A 22 7.86 -3.00 -11.48
CA SER A 22 9.10 -3.56 -12.02
C SER A 22 10.25 -3.32 -11.05
N GLY A 23 11.07 -4.35 -10.85
CA GLY A 23 12.26 -4.30 -10.02
C GLY A 23 13.19 -5.49 -10.29
N PRO A 24 14.43 -5.49 -9.77
CA PRO A 24 15.43 -6.51 -10.09
C PRO A 24 15.01 -7.96 -9.78
N HIS A 25 14.11 -8.14 -8.80
CA HIS A 25 13.69 -9.45 -8.31
C HIS A 25 12.17 -9.67 -8.38
N LEU A 26 11.40 -8.65 -8.77
CA LEU A 26 9.94 -8.64 -8.67
C LEU A 26 9.35 -7.70 -9.72
N SER A 27 8.66 -8.28 -10.71
CA SER A 27 7.97 -7.55 -11.79
C SER A 27 6.61 -8.18 -12.09
N GLY A 28 5.65 -7.37 -12.55
CA GLY A 28 4.30 -7.82 -12.83
C GLY A 28 3.25 -6.71 -12.82
N LYS A 29 2.02 -7.09 -12.49
CA LYS A 29 0.82 -6.25 -12.55
C LYS A 29 0.17 -6.10 -11.18
N ILE A 30 -0.38 -4.92 -10.93
CA ILE A 30 -1.34 -4.69 -9.86
C ILE A 30 -2.70 -5.14 -10.38
N LEU A 31 -3.38 -6.01 -9.65
CA LEU A 31 -4.71 -6.48 -10.01
C LEU A 31 -5.76 -5.39 -9.72
N ASP A 32 -6.85 -5.39 -10.49
CA ASP A 32 -8.04 -4.54 -10.27
C ASP A 32 -8.85 -5.08 -9.09
N VAL A 33 -8.26 -4.99 -7.90
CA VAL A 33 -8.86 -5.42 -6.63
C VAL A 33 -8.25 -4.62 -5.49
N GLY A 34 -9.12 -4.21 -4.57
CA GLY A 34 -8.72 -3.48 -3.38
C GLY A 34 -8.87 -1.97 -3.52
N ALA A 35 -8.37 -1.27 -2.52
CA ALA A 35 -8.46 0.18 -2.42
C ALA A 35 -7.43 0.73 -1.44
N ASP A 36 -7.27 2.06 -1.44
CA ASP A 36 -6.81 2.84 -0.30
C ASP A 36 -8.03 3.33 0.49
N TRP A 37 -8.10 2.96 1.77
CA TRP A 37 -9.05 3.49 2.74
C TRP A 37 -8.38 4.57 3.57
N GLY A 38 -7.82 5.61 2.94
CA GLY A 38 -7.10 6.64 3.67
C GLY A 38 -7.95 7.49 4.64
N LEU A 39 -7.30 8.05 5.65
CA LEU A 39 -7.86 9.00 6.61
C LEU A 39 -7.17 10.34 6.48
N VAL A 40 -7.96 11.41 6.25
CA VAL A 40 -7.45 12.78 6.27
C VAL A 40 -7.74 13.39 7.63
N ASP A 41 -6.68 13.87 8.29
CA ASP A 41 -6.78 14.69 9.49
C ASP A 41 -7.33 16.08 9.11
N PRO A 42 -8.50 16.51 9.61
CA PRO A 42 -9.08 17.80 9.25
C PRO A 42 -8.29 19.00 9.79
N GLN A 43 -7.42 18.83 10.78
CA GLN A 43 -6.62 19.93 11.35
C GLN A 43 -5.37 20.21 10.52
N THR A 44 -4.68 19.15 10.09
CA THR A 44 -3.41 19.24 9.36
C THR A 44 -3.56 19.03 7.85
N ASN A 45 -4.71 18.52 7.41
CA ASN A 45 -4.97 18.06 6.04
C ASN A 45 -4.03 16.92 5.58
N ILE A 46 -3.35 16.24 6.51
CA ILE A 46 -2.46 15.11 6.21
C ILE A 46 -3.29 13.86 5.95
N LEU A 47 -2.99 13.16 4.86
CA LEU A 47 -3.54 11.85 4.53
C LEU A 47 -2.67 10.75 5.14
N SER A 48 -3.31 9.84 5.87
CA SER A 48 -2.75 8.54 6.23
C SER A 48 -3.35 7.46 5.35
N ALA A 49 -2.53 6.77 4.57
CA ALA A 49 -2.95 5.68 3.70
C ALA A 49 -3.21 4.39 4.51
N ASP A 50 -4.16 3.58 4.03
CA ASP A 50 -4.38 2.19 4.46
C ASP A 50 -4.86 1.42 3.23
N THR A 51 -3.89 0.88 2.49
CA THR A 51 -4.14 0.19 1.23
C THR A 51 -4.15 -1.31 1.44
N ARG A 52 -5.02 -2.02 0.70
CA ARG A 52 -5.00 -3.48 0.60
C ARG A 52 -5.32 -3.89 -0.82
N TYR A 53 -4.42 -4.64 -1.45
CA TYR A 53 -4.54 -5.03 -2.86
C TYR A 53 -3.61 -6.20 -3.20
N ASN A 54 -3.59 -6.62 -4.46
CA ASN A 54 -2.81 -7.77 -4.93
C ASN A 54 -1.87 -7.42 -6.09
N PHE A 55 -0.67 -7.96 -6.02
CA PHE A 55 0.22 -8.14 -7.16
C PHE A 55 0.00 -9.51 -7.80
N ARG A 56 0.16 -9.55 -9.13
CA ARG A 56 0.40 -10.75 -9.94
C ARG A 56 1.76 -10.60 -10.59
N THR A 57 2.71 -11.45 -10.23
CA THR A 57 4.03 -11.45 -10.88
C THR A 57 3.94 -11.94 -12.33
N ASP A 58 4.91 -11.58 -13.16
CA ASP A 58 4.96 -12.03 -14.56
C ASP A 58 5.05 -13.55 -14.71
N ASP A 59 5.56 -14.25 -13.69
CA ASP A 59 5.61 -15.72 -13.62
C ASP A 59 4.43 -16.34 -12.83
N GLY A 60 3.39 -15.56 -12.54
CA GLY A 60 2.06 -16.04 -12.14
C GLY A 60 1.76 -16.11 -10.65
N ALA A 61 2.69 -15.73 -9.77
CA ALA A 61 2.47 -15.72 -8.32
C ALA A 61 1.57 -14.56 -7.88
N ASP A 62 0.65 -14.85 -6.96
CA ASP A 62 -0.13 -13.83 -6.25
C ASP A 62 0.56 -13.42 -4.95
N ILE A 63 0.60 -12.12 -4.71
CA ILE A 63 1.14 -11.53 -3.49
C ILE A 63 0.14 -10.49 -2.99
N PHE A 64 -0.41 -10.71 -1.80
CA PHE A 64 -1.18 -9.69 -1.10
C PHE A 64 -0.25 -8.61 -0.57
N LEU A 65 -0.71 -7.37 -0.62
CA LEU A 65 0.00 -6.22 -0.11
C LEU A 65 -0.91 -5.36 0.76
N GLN A 66 -0.41 -5.00 1.94
CA GLN A 66 -0.95 -3.91 2.74
C GLN A 66 0.10 -2.83 2.92
N THR A 67 -0.25 -1.58 2.62
CA THR A 67 0.60 -0.42 2.93
C THR A 67 -0.13 0.55 3.84
N ALA A 68 0.54 1.06 4.87
CA ALA A 68 -0.09 1.98 5.82
C ALA A 68 0.89 3.03 6.34
N GLY A 69 0.46 4.28 6.43
CA GLY A 69 1.25 5.36 7.04
C GLY A 69 0.89 6.76 6.52
N PRO A 70 1.40 7.80 7.18
CA PRO A 70 1.10 9.19 6.84
C PRO A 70 1.94 9.69 5.66
N LYS A 71 1.40 10.71 4.98
CA LYS A 71 2.21 11.65 4.21
C LYS A 71 3.03 12.51 5.17
N ALA A 72 4.34 12.60 4.96
CA ALA A 72 5.19 13.53 5.67
C ALA A 72 4.98 14.97 5.22
N PRO A 73 5.46 15.96 6.01
CA PRO A 73 5.39 17.37 5.65
C PRO A 73 6.12 17.74 4.35
N ASP A 74 7.07 16.92 3.91
CA ASP A 74 7.81 17.07 2.65
C ASP A 74 7.13 16.39 1.46
N ASP A 75 5.87 16.00 1.63
CA ASP A 75 5.03 15.31 0.66
C ASP A 75 5.41 13.84 0.35
N HIS A 76 6.45 13.29 0.99
CA HIS A 76 6.77 11.86 0.86
C HIS A 76 5.80 10.98 1.67
N LEU A 77 5.57 9.75 1.22
CA LEU A 77 4.76 8.78 1.96
C LEU A 77 5.69 7.88 2.79
N HIS A 78 5.54 7.89 4.11
CA HIS A 78 6.22 6.95 5.00
C HIS A 78 5.30 5.77 5.27
N LEU A 79 5.36 4.77 4.39
CA LEU A 79 4.50 3.60 4.48
C LEU A 79 5.24 2.44 5.11
N ARG A 80 4.59 1.73 6.02
CA ARG A 80 4.96 0.35 6.33
C ARG A 80 4.32 -0.56 5.29
N LEU A 81 5.11 -1.48 4.74
CA LEU A 81 4.63 -2.51 3.82
C LEU A 81 4.54 -3.86 4.53
N ILE A 82 3.49 -4.61 4.24
CA ILE A 82 3.30 -6.01 4.63
C ILE A 82 2.98 -6.79 3.37
N PHE A 83 3.69 -7.90 3.17
CA PHE A 83 3.47 -8.83 2.07
C PHE A 83 2.94 -10.16 2.61
N GLU A 84 2.06 -10.81 1.85
CA GLU A 84 1.66 -12.20 2.12
C GLU A 84 1.59 -12.99 0.81
N THR A 85 2.30 -14.11 0.74
CA THR A 85 2.25 -15.03 -0.40
C THR A 85 2.56 -16.46 0.01
N GLY A 86 1.89 -17.41 -0.65
CA GLY A 86 2.19 -18.84 -0.55
C GLY A 86 3.23 -19.33 -1.57
N SER A 87 3.73 -18.45 -2.46
CA SER A 87 4.69 -18.85 -3.49
C SER A 87 6.06 -19.19 -2.86
N PRO A 88 6.61 -20.40 -3.06
CA PRO A 88 7.94 -20.74 -2.56
C PRO A 88 9.03 -19.80 -3.07
N LYS A 89 8.91 -19.31 -4.31
CA LYS A 89 9.88 -18.40 -4.94
C LYS A 89 9.92 -17.02 -4.26
N TYR A 90 8.77 -16.55 -3.80
CA TYR A 90 8.60 -15.21 -3.24
C TYR A 90 8.38 -15.21 -1.72
N TYR A 91 8.52 -16.37 -1.07
CA TYR A 91 8.24 -16.54 0.36
C TYR A 91 9.07 -15.61 1.26
N TRP A 92 10.25 -15.19 0.79
CA TRP A 92 11.09 -14.23 1.49
C TRP A 92 10.40 -12.88 1.76
N LEU A 93 9.41 -12.49 0.93
CA LEU A 93 8.64 -11.25 1.11
C LEU A 93 7.86 -11.23 2.42
N ASN A 94 7.40 -12.39 2.89
CA ASN A 94 6.64 -12.53 4.14
C ASN A 94 7.43 -12.09 5.39
N SER A 95 8.76 -12.01 5.27
CA SER A 95 9.67 -11.67 6.37
C SER A 95 10.38 -10.33 6.16
N VAL A 96 10.05 -9.59 5.10
CA VAL A 96 10.63 -8.26 4.87
C VAL A 96 9.99 -7.28 5.82
N VAL A 97 10.80 -6.69 6.70
CA VAL A 97 10.44 -5.46 7.41
C VAL A 97 11.01 -4.31 6.61
N ASP A 98 10.17 -3.33 6.28
CA ASP A 98 10.59 -2.15 5.55
C ASP A 98 11.67 -1.40 6.35
N ASN A 99 12.92 -1.50 5.89
CA ASN A 99 14.07 -0.98 6.60
C ASN A 99 14.37 0.43 6.09
N GLN A 100 13.48 1.39 6.38
CA GLN A 100 13.61 2.81 6.02
C GLN A 100 14.65 3.57 6.88
N GLN A 101 15.67 2.88 7.40
CA GLN A 101 16.78 3.49 8.12
C GLN A 101 18.11 2.98 7.60
N LYS A 102 18.56 3.52 6.47
CA LYS A 102 20.00 3.68 6.21
C LYS A 102 20.24 5.08 5.66
N HIS A 103 20.66 5.96 6.56
CA HIS A 103 21.45 7.15 6.23
C HIS A 103 22.86 6.74 5.81
#